data_AF-T1C5J7-F1
#
_entry.id   AF-T1C5J7-F1
#
_cell.length_a   1.000
_cell.length_b   1.000
_cell.length_c   1.000
_cell.angle_alpha   90.00
_cell.angle_beta   90.00
_cell.angle_gamma   90.00
#
_symmetry.space_group_name_H-M   'P 1'
#
loop_
_entity.id
_entity.type
_entity.pdbx_description
1 polymer ?
#
loop_
_entity_poly.entity_id
_entity_poly.type
_entity_poly.pdbx_seq_one_letter_code
_entity_poly.pdbx_strand_id
1 'polypeptide(L)' 'TLYTGTGFARVFYLRYNMYRDYFPLWALALYQNVHFEGASRVSRKVAVWRKQPFAPLASFI' A
#
# COMPACT_ATOMS: atom_id res chain seq x y z
N THR A 1 12.84 -1.05 22.06
CA THR A 1 12.06 -0.23 21.10
C THR A 1 12.62 -0.45 19.71
N LEU A 2 11.83 -1.02 18.78
CA LEU A 2 12.28 -1.32 17.43
C LEU A 2 12.01 -0.13 16.50
N TYR A 3 13.00 0.29 15.71
CA TYR A 3 12.84 1.30 14.66
C TYR A 3 12.65 0.60 13.33
N THR A 4 11.62 0.98 12.58
CA THR A 4 11.27 0.39 11.28
C THR A 4 11.72 1.23 10.09
N GLY A 5 12.22 2.44 10.34
CA GLY A 5 12.76 3.35 9.33
C GLY A 5 14.26 3.58 9.50
N THR A 6 15.02 3.45 8.42
CA THR A 6 16.42 3.89 8.36
C THR A 6 16.50 5.16 7.53
N GLY A 7 16.91 6.28 8.12
CA GLY A 7 17.22 7.49 7.34
C GLY A 7 18.64 7.41 6.79
N PHE A 8 19.60 7.28 7.70
CA PHE A 8 20.99 6.94 7.37
C PHE A 8 21.38 5.73 8.21
N ALA A 9 21.69 4.61 7.55
CA ALA A 9 22.02 3.37 8.23
C ALA A 9 23.11 3.63 9.29
N ARG A 10 22.88 3.19 10.53
CA ARG A 10 23.79 3.34 11.69
C ARG A 10 23.96 4.75 12.24
N VAL A 11 23.43 5.79 11.59
CA VAL A 11 23.57 7.19 12.01
C VAL A 11 22.23 7.79 12.44
N PHE A 12 21.14 7.43 11.76
CA PHE A 12 19.82 8.00 12.03
C PHE A 12 18.71 6.99 11.72
N TYR A 13 17.93 6.67 12.76
CA TYR A 13 16.77 5.78 12.66
C TYR A 13 15.48 6.55 12.90
N LEU A 14 14.54 6.36 11.99
CA LEU A 14 13.22 6.98 12.02
C LEU A 14 12.24 6.03 12.68
N ARG A 15 11.51 6.55 13.67
CA ARG A 15 10.36 5.86 14.24
C ARG A 15 9.11 6.29 13.50
N TYR A 16 8.67 5.45 12.57
CA TYR A 16 7.38 5.65 11.92
C TYR A 16 6.25 5.14 12.83
N ASN A 17 5.71 6.04 13.66
CA ASN A 17 4.69 5.70 14.66
C ASN A 17 3.43 5.07 14.06
N MET A 18 3.07 5.43 12.83
CA MET A 18 1.88 4.87 12.16
C MET A 18 2.13 3.49 11.56
N TYR A 19 3.38 3.09 11.32
CA TYR A 19 3.67 1.82 10.66
C TYR A 19 3.21 0.62 11.48
N ARG A 20 3.24 0.72 12.82
CA ARG A 20 2.75 -0.37 13.70
C ARG A 20 1.27 -0.69 13.51
N ASP A 21 0.45 0.28 13.12
CA ASP A 21 -1.01 0.12 13.06
C ASP A 21 -1.48 -0.02 11.61
N TYR A 22 -0.92 0.79 10.70
CA TYR A 22 -1.32 0.80 9.29
C TYR A 22 -0.79 -0.41 8.52
N PHE A 23 0.44 -0.85 8.80
CA PHE A 23 1.03 -1.94 8.03
C PHE A 23 0.31 -3.29 8.27
N PRO A 24 0.03 -3.70 9.53
CA PRO A 24 -0.71 -4.94 9.76
C PRO A 24 -2.12 -4.90 9.18
N LEU A 25 -2.81 -3.76 9.28
CA LEU A 25 -4.14 -3.60 8.70
C LEU A 25 -4.11 -3.79 7.18
N TRP A 26 -3.17 -3.15 6.49
CA TRP A 26 -3.00 -3.31 5.05
C TRP A 26 -2.65 -4.75 4.66
N ALA A 27 -1.73 -5.39 5.39
CA ALA A 27 -1.31 -6.77 5.13
C ALA A 27 -2.48 -7.77 5.30
N LEU A 28 -3.30 -7.61 6.35
CA LEU A 28 -4.48 -8.45 6.58
C LEU A 28 -5.54 -8.25 5.49
N ALA A 29 -5.82 -7.00 5.12
CA ALA A 29 -6.76 -6.71 4.03
C ALA A 29 -6.27 -7.30 2.70
N LEU A 30 -4.97 -7.22 2.42
CA LEU A 30 -4.38 -7.83 1.22
C LEU A 30 -4.48 -9.37 1.27
N TYR A 31 -4.19 -9.98 2.42
CA TYR A 31 -4.34 -11.42 2.63
C TYR A 31 -5.78 -11.87 2.36
N GLN A 32 -6.78 -11.20 2.95
CA GLN A 32 -8.18 -11.53 2.73
C GLN A 32 -8.57 -11.42 1.24
N ASN A 33 -8.18 -10.34 0.57
CA ASN A 33 -8.50 -10.17 -0.85
C ASN A 33 -7.89 -11.30 -1.71
N VAL A 34 -6.65 -11.71 -1.41
CA VAL A 34 -6.00 -12.79 -2.17
C VAL A 34 -6.61 -14.15 -1.85
N HIS A 35 -6.85 -14.46 -0.58
CA HIS A 35 -7.33 -15.77 -0.15
C HIS A 35 -8.82 -16.01 -0.44
N PHE A 36 -9.66 -14.99 -0.34
CA PHE A 36 -11.11 -15.14 -0.56
C PHE A 36 -11.55 -14.85 -1.99
N GLU A 37 -10.84 -14.00 -2.74
CA GLU A 37 -11.23 -13.61 -4.11
C GLU A 37 -10.30 -14.17 -5.20
N GLY A 38 -9.23 -14.88 -4.81
CA GLY A 38 -8.26 -15.51 -5.73
C GLY A 38 -7.29 -14.55 -6.42
N ALA A 39 -7.48 -13.24 -6.31
CA ALA A 39 -6.56 -12.22 -6.83
C ALA A 39 -6.63 -10.94 -5.99
N SER A 40 -5.49 -10.26 -5.79
CA SER A 40 -5.52 -8.99 -5.05
C SER A 40 -6.30 -7.93 -5.83
N ARG A 41 -7.29 -7.31 -5.18
CA ARG A 41 -8.01 -6.14 -5.72
C ARG A 41 -7.04 -5.02 -6.13
N VAL A 42 -5.90 -4.93 -5.46
CA VAL A 42 -4.79 -4.03 -5.80
C VAL A 42 -4.27 -4.33 -7.20
N SER A 43 -3.96 -5.58 -7.54
CA SER A 43 -3.52 -5.95 -8.90
C SER A 43 -4.54 -5.56 -9.97
N ARG A 44 -5.83 -5.78 -9.72
CA ARG A 44 -6.90 -5.39 -10.66
C ARG A 44 -6.93 -3.88 -10.85
N LYS A 45 -6.90 -3.10 -9.77
CA LYS A 45 -6.81 -1.63 -9.85
C LYS A 45 -5.53 -1.19 -10.57
N VAL A 46 -4.38 -1.75 -10.23
CA VAL A 46 -3.09 -1.42 -10.87
C VAL A 46 -3.12 -1.72 -12.36
N ALA A 47 -3.78 -2.79 -12.81
CA ALA A 47 -3.97 -3.07 -14.22
C ALA A 47 -4.81 -1.98 -14.91
N VAL A 48 -5.83 -1.43 -14.23
CA VAL A 48 -6.60 -0.29 -14.72
C VAL A 48 -5.72 0.97 -14.85
N TRP A 49 -4.92 1.29 -13.83
CA TRP A 49 -3.99 2.44 -13.88
C TRP A 49 -2.89 2.28 -14.94
N ARG A 50 -2.42 1.05 -15.18
CA ARG A 50 -1.47 0.75 -16.25
C ARG A 50 -2.07 1.02 -17.64
N LYS A 51 -3.37 0.74 -17.82
CA LYS A 51 -4.11 1.02 -19.06
C LYS A 51 -4.49 2.50 -19.18
N GLN A 52 -4.76 3.16 -18.05
CA GLN A 52 -5.30 4.52 -17.98
C GLN A 52 -4.57 5.28 -16.84
N PRO A 53 -3.40 5.88 -17.12
CA PRO A 53 -2.59 6.53 -16.08
C PRO A 53 -3.16 7.87 -15.60
N PHE A 54 -4.08 8.46 -16.35
CA PHE A 54 -4.77 9.71 -16.00
C PHE A 54 -6.24 9.44 -15.68
N ALA A 55 -6.77 10.15 -14.68
CA ALA A 55 -8.20 10.14 -14.40
C ALA A 55 -8.95 10.63 -15.66
N PRO A 56 -10.05 9.97 -16.08
CA PRO A 56 -10.79 10.41 -17.24
C PRO A 56 -11.37 11.81 -16.95
N LEU A 57 -10.90 12.82 -17.67
CA LEU A 57 -11.40 14.19 -17.53
C LEU A 57 -12.91 14.30 -17.81
N ALA A 58 -13.48 13.29 -18.47
CA ALA A 58 -14.89 13.17 -18.80
C ALA A 58 -15.81 12.74 -17.62
N SER A 59 -15.27 12.40 -16.44
CA SER A 59 -16.10 12.02 -15.28
C SER A 59 -16.50 13.18 -14.37
N PHE A 60 -16.19 14.43 -14.75
CA PHE A 60 -16.42 15.64 -13.94
C PHE A 60 -17.27 16.70 -14.64
N ILE A 61 -17.93 16.36 -15.75
CA ILE A 61 -18.95 17.16 -16.45
C ILE A 61 -20.16 16.26 -16.65
#